data_AF-A0A1B7HWP6-F1
#
_entry.id   AF-A0A1B7HWP6-F1
#
_cell.length_a   1.000
_cell.length_b   1.000
_cell.length_c   1.000
_cell.angle_alpha   90.00
_cell.angle_beta   90.00
_cell.angle_gamma   90.00
#
_symmetry.space_group_name_H-M   'P 1'
#
loop_
_entity.id
_entity.type
_entity.pdbx_description
1 polymer ?
#
loop_
_entity_poly.entity_id
_entity_poly.type
_entity_poly.pdbx_seq_one_letter_code
_entity_poly.pdbx_strand_id
1 'polypeptide(L)'
;MPIQVLPPQLANQIAAGEVVERPASVVKELVENSLDAGATRIDIDIERGGAKLIRIRDNGCGIKKDELALALARHATSKIASLDDLEAIISLGFRGEALASISSVARLTLTSRTVDQSEAWQAYAEGREQDVTVKPAAHPVGTTLEVLDLFYNTPARRKFMRTEKTEFNHIDEIVRRIALARFDVSINLTHNGKVIRQYRAVAEGAPRERRLGAICGTQFLEQALSIEWQHGDLALRGWVAEPSATTSALAEIQYCYVNGRMMRDRLINHAIRQACEDKLGADQQPAFVLYLEIDPHQVDVNVHPAKHEVRFHQSRLVHDFIYQGVLSVLQQQTENRLPLEETTEEPQQSWQPENRVASGRNQFSTPAPTSSVVRESPPRSSSPNGGEYSGGGASKNIPLWPHAAPGFQKKEGALYRELLNTQASPTPKNRAAEPETNEVLDAHAQSFGRVLTVLAPDMALLERDGKIMLLSLTVAERWLKMAQLVPGSEGARAQPLLIPVRLKVTKEEQDVLVKYQSLLLEMGIEFVAESRQITIRTVPLPLRKQNLQILIHELPGYLAQQTEVNAPQIAQWFARQMDGFHEQWNLAQAIALLADVERLCPQLVKSPPGGLLQPVDLQLAMNALKHD
;
A
#
# COMPACT_ATOMS: atom_id res chain seq x y z
N MET A 1 -34.30 -23.30 -2.28
CA MET A 1 -34.81 -21.96 -1.95
C MET A 1 -34.75 -21.10 -3.21
N PRO A 2 -35.76 -20.28 -3.52
CA PRO A 2 -35.71 -19.36 -4.65
C PRO A 2 -34.78 -18.17 -4.37
N ILE A 3 -34.22 -17.56 -5.42
CA ILE A 3 -33.46 -16.31 -5.33
C ILE A 3 -34.43 -15.18 -4.95
N GLN A 4 -34.15 -14.45 -3.86
CA GLN A 4 -35.01 -13.36 -3.35
C GLN A 4 -34.17 -12.19 -2.83
N VAL A 5 -34.74 -10.98 -2.95
CA VAL A 5 -34.16 -9.75 -2.37
C VAL A 5 -34.23 -9.86 -0.84
N LEU A 6 -33.10 -9.57 -0.17
CA LEU A 6 -33.03 -9.60 1.29
C LEU A 6 -33.79 -8.40 1.90
N PRO A 7 -34.47 -8.58 3.05
CA PRO A 7 -35.03 -7.46 3.80
C PRO A 7 -33.95 -6.41 4.12
N PRO A 8 -34.26 -5.09 4.05
CA PRO A 8 -33.27 -4.02 4.25
C PRO A 8 -32.48 -4.16 5.54
N GLN A 9 -33.16 -4.43 6.66
CA GLN A 9 -32.52 -4.65 7.96
C GLN A 9 -31.51 -5.82 7.93
N LEU A 10 -31.84 -6.93 7.29
CA LEU A 10 -30.96 -8.11 7.23
C LEU A 10 -29.75 -7.83 6.33
N ALA A 11 -29.97 -7.19 5.18
CA ALA A 11 -28.88 -6.77 4.30
C ALA A 11 -27.92 -5.81 5.02
N ASN A 12 -28.45 -4.88 5.83
CA ASN A 12 -27.64 -3.97 6.63
C ASN A 12 -26.90 -4.67 7.76
N GLN A 13 -27.51 -5.66 8.41
CA GLN A 13 -26.83 -6.46 9.43
C GLN A 13 -25.67 -7.27 8.84
N ILE A 14 -25.82 -7.78 7.61
CA ILE A 14 -24.75 -8.47 6.89
C ILE A 14 -23.61 -7.49 6.58
N ALA A 15 -23.90 -6.34 5.95
CA ALA A 15 -22.91 -5.29 5.66
C ALA A 15 -22.22 -4.77 6.95
N ALA A 16 -22.99 -4.58 8.02
CA ALA A 16 -22.48 -4.20 9.33
C ALA A 16 -21.54 -5.24 9.93
N GLY A 17 -21.58 -6.50 9.49
CA GLY A 17 -20.62 -7.52 9.92
C GLY A 17 -19.22 -7.34 9.36
N GLU A 18 -19.12 -6.74 8.18
CA GLU A 18 -17.86 -6.48 7.51
C GLU A 18 -17.24 -5.15 7.97
N VAL A 19 -18.08 -4.18 8.36
CA VAL A 19 -17.67 -2.83 8.79
C VAL A 19 -17.57 -2.70 10.31
N VAL A 20 -18.49 -3.31 11.07
CA VAL A 20 -18.62 -3.16 12.52
C VAL A 20 -18.42 -4.50 13.22
N GLU A 21 -17.15 -4.85 13.43
CA GLU A 21 -16.77 -6.05 14.18
C GLU A 21 -16.91 -5.85 15.69
N ARG A 22 -16.51 -4.67 16.20
CA ARG A 22 -16.33 -4.39 17.64
C ARG A 22 -16.63 -2.91 17.97
N PRO A 23 -16.81 -2.54 19.25
CA PRO A 23 -16.94 -1.14 19.67
C PRO A 23 -15.85 -0.21 19.13
N ALA A 24 -14.60 -0.68 19.05
CA ALA A 24 -13.49 0.10 18.51
C ALA A 24 -13.66 0.45 17.02
N SER A 25 -14.29 -0.42 16.23
CA SER A 25 -14.61 -0.16 14.82
C SER A 25 -15.64 0.97 14.68
N VAL A 26 -16.64 1.01 15.58
CA VAL A 26 -17.61 2.11 15.63
C VAL A 26 -16.89 3.41 15.95
N VAL A 27 -16.06 3.43 17.00
CA VAL A 27 -15.31 4.64 17.39
C VAL A 27 -14.44 5.13 16.23
N LYS A 28 -13.73 4.23 15.54
CA LYS A 28 -12.94 4.58 14.36
C LYS A 28 -13.78 5.33 13.33
N GLU A 29 -14.85 4.73 12.83
CA GLU A 29 -15.66 5.31 11.74
C GLU A 29 -16.29 6.65 12.14
N LEU A 30 -16.75 6.76 13.40
CA LEU A 30 -17.36 7.99 13.89
C LEU A 30 -16.34 9.12 14.06
N VAL A 31 -15.16 8.83 14.59
CA VAL A 31 -14.08 9.82 14.72
C VAL A 31 -13.55 10.23 13.34
N GLU A 32 -13.41 9.30 12.39
CA GLU A 32 -13.05 9.63 11.00
C GLU A 32 -14.08 10.58 10.37
N ASN A 33 -15.38 10.39 10.63
CA ASN A 33 -16.41 11.31 10.16
C ASN A 33 -16.30 12.71 10.79
N SER A 34 -15.97 12.80 12.09
CA SER A 34 -15.71 14.08 12.74
C SER A 34 -14.48 14.79 12.14
N LEU A 35 -13.42 14.04 11.80
CA LEU A 35 -12.22 14.59 11.14
C LEU A 35 -12.53 15.09 9.73
N ASP A 36 -13.30 14.33 8.94
CA ASP A 36 -13.75 14.74 7.61
C ASP A 36 -14.66 15.99 7.67
N ALA A 37 -15.41 16.17 8.76
CA ALA A 37 -16.22 17.37 9.02
C ALA A 37 -15.39 18.59 9.46
N GLY A 38 -14.05 18.47 9.52
CA GLY A 38 -13.14 19.56 9.91
C GLY A 38 -13.12 19.84 11.41
N ALA A 39 -13.46 18.86 12.26
CA ALA A 39 -13.45 19.05 13.71
C ALA A 39 -12.05 19.35 14.25
N THR A 40 -11.95 20.34 15.14
CA THR A 40 -10.73 20.68 15.89
C THR A 40 -10.76 20.17 17.33
N ARG A 41 -11.92 19.72 17.79
CA ARG A 41 -12.16 19.10 19.10
C ARG A 41 -13.12 17.93 18.97
N ILE A 42 -12.75 16.80 19.56
CA ILE A 42 -13.53 15.57 19.59
C ILE A 42 -13.56 15.06 21.04
N ASP A 43 -14.76 14.94 21.59
CA ASP A 43 -15.02 14.39 22.92
C ASP A 43 -15.66 13.01 22.77
N ILE A 44 -15.03 11.98 23.34
CA ILE A 44 -15.42 10.57 23.24
C ILE A 44 -15.76 10.06 24.63
N ASP A 45 -17.02 9.69 24.86
CA ASP A 45 -17.49 9.09 26.11
C ASP A 45 -17.90 7.63 25.88
N ILE A 46 -17.31 6.73 26.67
CA ILE A 46 -17.52 5.29 26.58
C ILE A 46 -18.08 4.75 27.90
N GLU A 47 -19.13 3.94 27.84
CA GLU A 47 -19.63 3.17 28.99
C GLU A 47 -19.61 1.67 28.72
N ARG A 48 -19.22 0.89 29.74
CA ARG A 48 -19.14 -0.59 29.66
C ARG A 48 -18.34 -1.10 28.46
N GLY A 49 -17.21 -0.45 28.16
CA GLY A 49 -16.33 -0.83 27.03
C GLY A 49 -16.97 -0.60 25.66
N GLY A 50 -17.99 0.26 25.59
CA GLY A 50 -18.73 0.59 24.37
C GLY A 50 -19.91 -0.32 24.07
N ALA A 51 -20.17 -1.33 24.91
CA ALA A 51 -21.34 -2.18 24.77
C ALA A 51 -22.64 -1.46 25.19
N LYS A 52 -22.56 -0.54 26.17
CA LYS A 52 -23.72 0.22 26.67
C LYS A 52 -23.90 1.53 25.93
N LEU A 53 -22.84 2.34 25.84
CA LEU A 53 -22.88 3.66 25.21
C LEU A 53 -21.52 4.01 24.61
N ILE A 54 -21.57 4.52 23.38
CA ILE A 54 -20.49 5.23 22.70
C ILE A 54 -21.06 6.58 22.29
N ARG A 55 -20.59 7.66 22.88
CA ARG A 55 -20.97 9.02 22.49
C ARG A 55 -19.73 9.73 21.94
N ILE A 56 -19.85 10.28 20.74
CA ILE A 56 -18.80 11.08 20.11
C ILE A 56 -19.41 12.42 19.76
N ARG A 57 -18.81 13.48 20.30
CA ARG A 57 -19.22 14.86 20.06
C ARG A 57 -18.06 15.63 19.44
N ASP A 58 -18.35 16.33 18.36
CA ASP A 58 -17.39 17.15 17.65
C ASP A 58 -17.87 18.59 17.48
N ASN A 59 -16.95 19.45 17.08
CA ASN A 59 -17.19 20.84 16.69
C ASN A 59 -16.97 21.05 15.19
N GLY A 60 -17.26 20.04 14.36
CA GLY A 60 -17.17 20.14 12.90
C GLY A 60 -18.24 21.05 12.30
N CYS A 61 -18.35 21.03 10.97
CA CYS A 61 -19.32 21.86 10.23
C CYS A 61 -20.80 21.54 10.51
N GLY A 62 -21.10 20.34 11.03
CA GLY A 62 -22.45 19.85 11.27
C GLY A 62 -23.14 19.31 10.02
N ILE A 63 -24.36 18.79 10.19
CA ILE A 63 -25.20 18.22 9.13
C ILE A 63 -26.48 19.06 9.02
N LYS A 64 -26.86 19.43 7.80
CA LYS A 64 -28.08 20.20 7.55
C LYS A 64 -29.30 19.34 7.89
N LYS A 65 -30.37 20.00 8.36
CA LYS A 65 -31.64 19.34 8.73
C LYS A 65 -32.14 18.37 7.65
N ASP A 66 -32.19 18.84 6.41
CA ASP A 66 -32.77 18.09 5.29
C ASP A 66 -31.89 16.91 4.84
N GLU A 67 -30.62 16.90 5.27
CA GLU A 67 -29.66 15.84 4.98
C GLU A 67 -29.55 14.82 6.11
N LEU A 68 -30.21 15.02 7.27
CA LEU A 68 -30.13 14.09 8.39
C LEU A 68 -30.68 12.69 8.06
N ALA A 69 -31.78 12.63 7.30
CA ALA A 69 -32.32 11.37 6.82
C ALA A 69 -31.37 10.70 5.83
N LEU A 70 -30.76 11.50 4.94
CA LEU A 70 -29.81 11.03 3.95
C LEU A 70 -28.50 10.53 4.59
N ALA A 71 -28.04 11.15 5.68
CA ALA A 71 -26.86 10.71 6.44
C ALA A 71 -27.03 9.32 7.08
N LEU A 72 -28.26 8.90 7.36
CA LEU A 72 -28.60 7.57 7.88
C LEU A 72 -28.96 6.58 6.77
N ALA A 73 -29.13 7.05 5.52
CA ALA A 73 -29.43 6.22 4.37
C ALA A 73 -28.17 5.49 3.86
N ARG A 74 -28.40 4.44 3.07
CA ARG A 74 -27.32 3.68 2.42
C ARG A 74 -26.85 4.38 1.15
N HIS A 75 -25.58 4.16 0.81
CA HIS A 75 -24.97 4.64 -0.44
C HIS A 75 -25.10 6.16 -0.60
N ALA A 76 -25.20 6.87 0.52
CA ALA A 76 -25.38 8.29 0.59
C ALA A 76 -24.12 8.90 1.20
N THR A 77 -23.44 9.74 0.42
CA THR A 77 -22.23 10.42 0.87
C THR A 77 -22.12 11.79 0.24
N SER A 78 -21.51 12.72 0.96
CA SER A 78 -21.12 14.05 0.47
C SER A 78 -19.66 14.09 0.01
N LYS A 79 -18.94 12.96 0.07
CA LYS A 79 -17.47 12.92 -0.05
C LYS A 79 -16.97 12.56 -1.45
N ILE A 80 -17.75 11.76 -2.20
CA ILE A 80 -17.46 11.37 -3.58
C ILE A 80 -18.76 11.42 -4.40
N ALA A 81 -18.66 11.81 -5.67
CA ALA A 81 -19.80 11.86 -6.59
C ALA A 81 -19.53 11.18 -7.94
N SER A 82 -18.25 10.90 -8.25
CA SER A 82 -17.81 10.32 -9.51
C SER A 82 -16.81 9.17 -9.30
N LEU A 83 -16.52 8.42 -10.37
CA LEU A 83 -15.47 7.39 -10.35
C LEU A 83 -14.08 8.03 -10.20
N ASP A 84 -13.85 9.18 -10.80
CA ASP A 84 -12.58 9.92 -10.67
C ASP A 84 -12.31 10.31 -9.20
N ASP A 85 -13.35 10.68 -8.44
CA ASP A 85 -13.23 10.95 -6.99
C ASP A 85 -12.88 9.68 -6.19
N LEU A 86 -13.28 8.49 -6.68
CA LEU A 86 -12.96 7.21 -6.06
C LEU A 86 -11.51 6.79 -6.34
N GLU A 87 -10.95 7.17 -7.49
CA GLU A 87 -9.55 6.94 -7.82
C GLU A 87 -8.62 7.90 -7.06
N ALA A 88 -9.10 9.11 -6.72
CA ALA A 88 -8.34 10.14 -5.99
C ALA A 88 -8.95 10.49 -4.62
N ILE A 89 -8.98 9.54 -3.67
CA ILE A 89 -9.70 9.72 -2.41
C ILE A 89 -8.94 10.62 -1.40
N ILE A 90 -9.42 11.84 -1.21
CA ILE A 90 -8.86 12.83 -0.27
C ILE A 90 -9.44 12.70 1.16
N SER A 91 -10.64 12.15 1.32
CA SER A 91 -11.35 12.03 2.61
C SER A 91 -11.20 10.64 3.27
N LEU A 92 -11.27 10.56 4.61
CA LEU A 92 -11.12 9.30 5.34
C LEU A 92 -12.27 8.33 5.02
N GLY A 93 -13.52 8.80 5.05
CA GLY A 93 -14.70 8.06 4.59
C GLY A 93 -15.03 8.33 3.12
N PHE A 94 -15.66 7.36 2.44
CA PHE A 94 -16.15 7.55 1.06
C PHE A 94 -17.34 6.64 0.69
N ARG A 95 -17.56 5.53 1.42
CA ARG A 95 -18.58 4.52 1.05
C ARG A 95 -20.04 4.94 1.30
N GLY A 96 -20.29 5.86 2.23
CA GLY A 96 -21.67 6.24 2.60
C GLY A 96 -22.47 5.12 3.28
N GLU A 97 -21.80 4.23 4.01
CA GLU A 97 -22.43 3.04 4.62
C GLU A 97 -22.26 2.92 6.14
N ALA A 98 -21.34 3.69 6.74
CA ALA A 98 -20.96 3.51 8.14
C ALA A 98 -22.13 3.75 9.10
N LEU A 99 -22.82 4.89 9.00
CA LEU A 99 -23.92 5.24 9.91
C LEU A 99 -25.13 4.32 9.73
N ALA A 100 -25.48 3.98 8.49
CA ALA A 100 -26.55 3.03 8.18
C ALA A 100 -26.25 1.62 8.71
N SER A 101 -24.99 1.19 8.63
CA SER A 101 -24.54 -0.09 9.17
C SER A 101 -24.63 -0.11 10.70
N ILE A 102 -24.13 0.94 11.37
CA ILE A 102 -24.17 1.07 12.83
C ILE A 102 -25.63 1.13 13.33
N SER A 103 -26.49 1.92 12.67
CA SER A 103 -27.91 2.04 13.07
C SER A 103 -28.70 0.73 12.93
N SER A 104 -28.25 -0.20 12.08
CA SER A 104 -28.88 -1.51 11.93
C SER A 104 -28.59 -2.48 13.08
N VAL A 105 -27.49 -2.27 13.82
CA VAL A 105 -27.01 -3.16 14.90
C VAL A 105 -26.99 -2.50 16.29
N ALA A 106 -27.34 -1.22 16.37
CA ALA A 106 -27.37 -0.45 17.61
C ALA A 106 -28.51 0.58 17.58
N ARG A 107 -28.81 1.18 18.72
CA ARG A 107 -29.72 2.33 18.80
C ARG A 107 -28.89 3.60 18.57
N LEU A 108 -28.86 4.06 17.33
CA LEU A 108 -28.10 5.24 16.92
C LEU A 108 -28.97 6.50 16.95
N THR A 109 -28.48 7.53 17.63
CA THR A 109 -29.03 8.88 17.64
C THR A 109 -27.99 9.84 17.08
N LEU A 110 -28.40 10.64 16.09
CA LEU A 110 -27.60 11.67 15.46
C LEU A 110 -28.20 13.04 15.80
N THR A 111 -27.47 13.89 16.48
CA THR A 111 -27.86 15.26 16.78
C THR A 111 -26.86 16.21 16.15
N SER A 112 -27.30 17.16 15.33
CA SER A 112 -26.38 18.06 14.65
C SER A 112 -26.97 19.46 14.45
N ARG A 113 -26.08 20.43 14.31
CA ARG A 113 -26.42 21.81 13.92
C ARG A 113 -25.29 22.41 13.10
N THR A 114 -25.65 23.05 11.99
CA THR A 114 -24.73 23.82 11.15
C THR A 114 -24.61 25.27 11.65
N VAL A 115 -23.59 25.99 11.19
CA VAL A 115 -23.40 27.42 11.51
C VAL A 115 -24.61 28.26 11.06
N ASP A 116 -25.18 27.92 9.90
CA ASP A 116 -26.27 28.68 9.27
C ASP A 116 -27.64 28.45 9.93
N GLN A 117 -27.76 27.44 10.80
CA GLN A 117 -29.02 27.07 11.44
C GLN A 117 -29.07 27.52 12.90
N SER A 118 -30.16 28.19 13.28
CA SER A 118 -30.44 28.57 14.67
C SER A 118 -30.87 27.37 15.53
N GLU A 119 -31.59 26.43 14.93
CA GLU A 119 -32.13 25.24 15.58
C GLU A 119 -31.26 24.02 15.31
N ALA A 120 -31.07 23.16 16.32
CA ALA A 120 -30.49 21.85 16.13
C ALA A 120 -31.56 20.80 15.89
N TRP A 121 -31.18 19.73 15.22
CA TRP A 121 -32.09 18.65 14.86
C TRP A 121 -31.48 17.32 15.27
N GLN A 122 -32.33 16.41 15.71
CA GLN A 122 -31.98 15.05 16.09
C GLN A 122 -32.70 14.08 15.17
N ALA A 123 -31.96 13.11 14.65
CA ALA A 123 -32.45 12.02 13.83
C ALA A 123 -32.09 10.66 14.45
N TYR A 124 -32.99 9.71 14.33
CA TYR A 124 -32.75 8.31 14.68
C TYR A 124 -33.58 7.42 13.74
N ALA A 125 -33.09 6.21 13.46
CA ALA A 125 -33.75 5.24 12.61
C ALA A 125 -34.38 4.13 13.47
N GLU A 126 -35.66 3.84 13.25
CA GLU A 126 -36.40 2.78 13.95
C GLU A 126 -37.13 1.86 12.96
N GLY A 127 -37.44 0.63 13.40
CA GLY A 127 -38.24 -0.32 12.62
C GLY A 127 -37.45 -1.17 11.61
N ARG A 128 -38.19 -2.06 10.91
CA ARG A 128 -37.62 -2.97 9.88
C ARG A 128 -37.28 -2.26 8.57
N GLU A 129 -37.98 -1.17 8.28
CA GLU A 129 -37.77 -0.33 7.09
C GLU A 129 -36.77 0.81 7.33
N GLN A 130 -36.29 0.99 8.57
CA GLN A 130 -35.38 2.06 8.99
C GLN A 130 -35.92 3.47 8.67
N ASP A 131 -37.19 3.71 8.96
CA ASP A 131 -37.76 5.04 8.84
C ASP A 131 -37.05 6.01 9.78
N VAL A 132 -36.58 7.13 9.21
CA VAL A 132 -35.85 8.15 9.96
C VAL A 132 -36.83 9.16 10.52
N THR A 133 -36.86 9.28 11.84
CA THR A 133 -37.62 10.33 12.53
C THR A 133 -36.69 11.50 12.84
N VAL A 134 -37.07 12.70 12.42
CA VAL A 134 -36.33 13.95 12.69
C VAL A 134 -37.13 14.83 13.64
N LYS A 135 -36.51 15.28 14.74
CA LYS A 135 -37.14 16.15 15.75
C LYS A 135 -36.23 17.31 16.16
N PRO A 136 -36.78 18.45 16.64
CA PRO A 136 -35.98 19.53 17.18
C PRO A 136 -35.19 19.09 18.42
N ALA A 137 -33.98 19.61 18.58
CA ALA A 137 -33.09 19.35 19.72
C ALA A 137 -32.28 20.59 20.10
N ALA A 138 -31.60 20.55 21.25
CA ALA A 138 -30.63 21.57 21.65
C ALA A 138 -29.21 21.04 21.41
N HIS A 139 -28.45 21.71 20.54
CA HIS A 139 -27.06 21.34 20.24
C HIS A 139 -26.27 22.56 19.76
N PRO A 140 -24.99 22.72 20.13
CA PRO A 140 -24.12 23.74 19.54
C PRO A 140 -23.77 23.38 18.08
N VAL A 141 -23.00 24.23 17.39
CA VAL A 141 -22.48 23.89 16.06
C VAL A 141 -21.61 22.64 16.17
N GLY A 142 -21.80 21.71 15.24
CA GLY A 142 -21.13 20.40 15.21
C GLY A 142 -22.12 19.26 15.37
N THR A 143 -21.58 18.07 15.62
CA THR A 143 -22.38 16.83 15.65
C THR A 143 -22.13 16.05 16.94
N THR A 144 -23.19 15.43 17.48
CA THR A 144 -23.10 14.38 18.48
C THR A 144 -23.75 13.12 17.94
N LEU A 145 -22.99 12.02 17.98
CA LEU A 145 -23.48 10.67 17.69
C LEU A 145 -23.50 9.86 18.97
N GLU A 146 -24.65 9.28 19.29
CA GLU A 146 -24.85 8.37 20.41
C GLU A 146 -25.22 6.99 19.89
N VAL A 147 -24.42 5.99 20.24
CA VAL A 147 -24.64 4.58 19.89
C VAL A 147 -24.90 3.82 21.18
N LEU A 148 -26.14 3.40 21.39
CA LEU A 148 -26.56 2.65 22.57
C LEU A 148 -26.80 1.18 22.25
N ASP A 149 -26.51 0.32 23.22
CA ASP A 149 -26.75 -1.13 23.19
C ASP A 149 -26.23 -1.79 21.89
N LEU A 150 -24.91 -1.73 21.66
CA LEU A 150 -24.30 -2.33 20.48
C LEU A 150 -24.58 -3.85 20.43
N PHE A 151 -25.02 -4.33 19.26
CA PHE A 151 -25.41 -5.72 18.99
C PHE A 151 -26.63 -6.22 19.77
N TYR A 152 -27.52 -5.34 20.25
CA TYR A 152 -28.73 -5.75 20.98
C TYR A 152 -29.64 -6.70 20.18
N ASN A 153 -29.70 -6.54 18.86
CA ASN A 153 -30.51 -7.32 17.94
C ASN A 153 -29.71 -8.42 17.19
N THR A 154 -28.42 -8.57 17.48
CA THR A 154 -27.55 -9.61 16.89
C THR A 154 -26.86 -10.42 18.00
N PRO A 155 -27.56 -11.38 18.64
CA PRO A 155 -27.09 -12.05 19.85
C PRO A 155 -25.82 -12.88 19.65
N ALA A 156 -25.61 -13.41 18.45
CA ALA A 156 -24.37 -14.13 18.11
C ALA A 156 -23.15 -13.21 18.23
N ARG A 157 -23.18 -12.01 17.61
CA ARG A 157 -22.09 -11.01 17.70
C ARG A 157 -21.88 -10.51 19.12
N ARG A 158 -22.97 -10.30 19.86
CA ARG A 158 -22.89 -9.92 21.27
C ARG A 158 -22.13 -10.96 22.13
N LYS A 159 -22.22 -12.25 21.80
CA LYS A 159 -21.43 -13.31 22.47
C LYS A 159 -19.95 -13.31 22.09
N PHE A 160 -19.58 -12.78 20.92
CA PHE A 160 -18.18 -12.65 20.49
C PHE A 160 -17.46 -11.46 21.13
N MET A 161 -18.20 -10.49 21.69
CA MET A 161 -17.59 -9.38 22.43
C MET A 161 -16.79 -9.91 23.62
N ARG A 162 -15.58 -9.38 23.80
CA ARG A 162 -14.71 -9.71 24.93
C ARG A 162 -15.16 -8.96 26.19
N THR A 163 -14.35 -9.04 27.24
CA THR A 163 -14.61 -8.31 28.47
C THR A 163 -14.58 -6.80 28.23
N GLU A 164 -15.28 -6.04 29.08
CA GLU A 164 -15.30 -4.57 29.03
C GLU A 164 -13.88 -3.98 28.96
N LYS A 165 -12.96 -4.48 29.79
CA LYS A 165 -11.58 -4.02 29.81
C LYS A 165 -10.89 -4.25 28.47
N THR A 166 -11.07 -5.43 27.88
CA THR A 166 -10.45 -5.76 26.59
C THR A 166 -11.03 -4.87 25.49
N GLU A 167 -12.35 -4.70 25.40
CA GLU A 167 -12.95 -3.82 24.37
C GLU A 167 -12.52 -2.37 24.54
N PHE A 168 -12.47 -1.87 25.78
CA PHE A 168 -11.98 -0.52 26.06
C PHE A 168 -10.51 -0.35 25.63
N ASN A 169 -9.65 -1.33 25.88
CA ASN A 169 -8.26 -1.27 25.42
C ASN A 169 -8.14 -1.18 23.89
N HIS A 170 -9.05 -1.81 23.13
CA HIS A 170 -9.07 -1.67 21.67
C HIS A 170 -9.53 -0.27 21.25
N ILE A 171 -10.51 0.32 21.96
CA ILE A 171 -10.93 1.71 21.73
C ILE A 171 -9.77 2.66 22.03
N ASP A 172 -9.11 2.47 23.17
CA ASP A 172 -7.96 3.25 23.62
C ASP A 172 -6.83 3.25 22.58
N GLU A 173 -6.53 2.08 22.03
CA GLU A 173 -5.52 1.91 20.98
C GLU A 173 -5.91 2.59 19.66
N ILE A 174 -7.18 2.52 19.25
CA ILE A 174 -7.67 3.24 18.06
C ILE A 174 -7.58 4.75 18.26
N VAL A 175 -8.01 5.26 19.41
CA VAL A 175 -7.94 6.69 19.74
C VAL A 175 -6.48 7.16 19.75
N ARG A 176 -5.56 6.33 20.25
CA ARG A 176 -4.12 6.59 20.24
C ARG A 176 -3.58 6.77 18.82
N ARG A 177 -3.94 5.86 17.90
CA ARG A 177 -3.54 5.93 16.49
C ARG A 177 -4.13 7.16 15.79
N ILE A 178 -5.39 7.49 16.05
CA ILE A 178 -6.02 8.67 15.45
C ILE A 178 -5.38 9.97 15.98
N ALA A 179 -5.06 10.03 17.28
CA ALA A 179 -4.40 11.18 17.88
C ALA A 179 -3.01 11.48 17.30
N LEU A 180 -2.31 10.45 16.81
CA LEU A 180 -1.04 10.56 16.09
C LEU A 180 -1.20 10.87 14.60
N ALA A 181 -2.33 10.55 13.98
CA ALA A 181 -2.60 10.94 12.60
C ALA A 181 -2.82 12.46 12.46
N ARG A 182 -3.49 13.08 13.44
CA ARG A 182 -3.89 14.50 13.42
C ARG A 182 -3.47 15.22 14.69
N PHE A 183 -2.28 15.83 14.67
CA PHE A 183 -1.71 16.61 15.78
C PHE A 183 -2.49 17.89 16.08
N ASP A 184 -3.18 18.42 15.08
CA ASP A 184 -3.95 19.67 15.08
C ASP A 184 -5.32 19.55 15.79
N VAL A 185 -5.78 18.33 16.09
CA VAL A 185 -7.10 18.08 16.69
C VAL A 185 -6.98 17.71 18.17
N SER A 186 -7.80 18.32 19.02
CA SER A 186 -7.90 17.97 20.45
C SER A 186 -8.84 16.78 20.65
N ILE A 187 -8.40 15.75 21.36
CA ILE A 187 -9.19 14.53 21.59
C ILE A 187 -9.26 14.21 23.08
N ASN A 188 -10.48 14.09 23.61
CA ASN A 188 -10.73 13.65 24.98
C ASN A 188 -11.41 12.28 24.98
N LEU A 189 -10.92 11.35 25.80
CA LEU A 189 -11.49 10.02 25.98
C LEU A 189 -11.88 9.81 27.44
N THR A 190 -13.17 9.58 27.69
CA THR A 190 -13.71 9.24 29.00
C THR A 190 -14.26 7.82 29.02
N HIS A 191 -14.10 7.13 30.14
CA HIS A 191 -14.63 5.79 30.38
C HIS A 191 -15.35 5.74 31.71
N ASN A 192 -16.63 5.36 31.69
CA ASN A 192 -17.50 5.28 32.87
C ASN A 192 -17.48 6.58 33.72
N GLY A 193 -17.51 7.73 33.04
CA GLY A 193 -17.50 9.06 33.68
C GLY A 193 -16.12 9.55 34.15
N LYS A 194 -15.05 8.77 33.96
CA LYS A 194 -13.68 9.18 34.31
C LYS A 194 -12.89 9.53 33.05
N VAL A 195 -12.22 10.67 33.05
CA VAL A 195 -11.29 11.04 31.97
C VAL A 195 -10.07 10.11 32.01
N ILE A 196 -9.84 9.39 30.91
CA ILE A 196 -8.71 8.47 30.76
C ILE A 196 -7.59 9.14 29.97
N ARG A 197 -7.93 9.81 28.86
CA ARG A 197 -6.96 10.49 28.01
C ARG A 197 -7.43 11.88 27.60
N GLN A 198 -6.47 12.78 27.49
CA GLN A 198 -6.68 14.13 27.00
C GLN A 198 -5.48 14.54 26.14
N TYR A 199 -5.69 14.58 24.83
CA TYR A 199 -4.72 15.00 23.84
C TYR A 199 -5.04 16.43 23.38
N ARG A 200 -4.17 17.38 23.72
CA ARG A 200 -4.35 18.80 23.33
C ARG A 200 -3.78 19.06 21.95
N ALA A 201 -4.51 19.79 21.11
CA ALA A 201 -4.05 20.21 19.79
C ALA A 201 -2.67 20.87 19.86
N VAL A 202 -1.79 20.50 18.91
CA VAL A 202 -0.48 21.10 18.72
C VAL A 202 -0.64 22.21 17.68
N ALA A 203 -0.26 23.44 18.05
CA ALA A 203 -0.31 24.58 17.15
C ALA A 203 0.68 24.41 15.99
N GLU A 204 0.42 25.09 14.88
CA GLU A 204 1.29 25.06 13.70
C GLU A 204 2.71 25.53 14.06
N GLY A 205 3.73 24.74 13.70
CA GLY A 205 5.13 24.99 14.05
C GLY A 205 5.55 24.66 15.50
N ALA A 206 4.63 24.22 16.36
CA ALA A 206 4.97 23.77 17.71
C ALA A 206 5.56 22.34 17.71
N PRO A 207 6.42 22.00 18.69
CA PRO A 207 7.06 20.69 18.76
C PRO A 207 6.03 19.56 18.90
N ARG A 208 6.00 18.67 17.90
CA ARG A 208 5.11 17.49 17.84
C ARG A 208 5.52 16.41 18.84
N GLU A 209 6.77 16.46 19.30
CA GLU A 209 7.41 15.57 20.27
C GLU A 209 6.64 15.50 21.59
N ARG A 210 6.02 16.60 22.02
CA ARG A 210 5.22 16.64 23.26
C ARG A 210 4.03 15.69 23.19
N ARG A 211 3.31 15.69 22.06
CA ARG A 211 2.17 14.78 21.85
C ARG A 211 2.66 13.35 21.62
N LEU A 212 3.75 13.18 20.88
CA LEU A 212 4.38 11.88 20.67
C LEU A 212 4.75 11.22 22.01
N GLY A 213 5.46 11.92 22.89
CA GLY A 213 5.82 11.41 24.22
C GLY A 213 4.61 11.16 25.13
N ALA A 214 3.55 11.97 25.03
CA ALA A 214 2.30 11.72 25.79
C ALA A 214 1.54 10.47 25.31
N ILE A 215 1.76 10.04 24.07
CA ILE A 215 1.08 8.89 23.46
C ILE A 215 1.94 7.62 23.56
N CYS A 216 3.17 7.69 23.07
CA CYS A 216 4.12 6.59 22.95
C CYS A 216 4.96 6.38 24.23
N GLY A 217 4.93 7.34 25.15
CA GLY A 217 5.75 7.34 26.37
C GLY A 217 7.10 8.05 26.17
N THR A 218 7.75 8.40 27.29
CA THR A 218 9.05 9.07 27.29
C THR A 218 10.16 8.19 26.76
N GLN A 219 10.11 6.88 27.02
CA GLN A 219 11.09 5.91 26.52
C GLN A 219 11.16 5.88 24.99
N PHE A 220 10.00 5.96 24.31
CA PHE A 220 9.99 6.04 22.86
C PHE A 220 10.62 7.34 22.37
N LEU A 221 10.29 8.47 23.02
CA LEU A 221 10.77 9.79 22.63
C LEU A 221 12.29 9.94 22.77
N GLU A 222 12.89 9.36 23.82
CA GLU A 222 14.34 9.37 24.04
C GLU A 222 15.12 8.63 22.95
N GLN A 223 14.51 7.60 22.36
CA GLN A 223 15.11 6.78 21.31
C GLN A 223 14.63 7.16 19.91
N ALA A 224 13.75 8.16 19.79
CA ALA A 224 13.08 8.52 18.54
C ALA A 224 14.01 9.30 17.61
N LEU A 225 14.35 8.68 16.47
CA LEU A 225 15.10 9.29 15.38
C LEU A 225 14.12 9.89 14.38
N SER A 226 14.18 11.21 14.19
CA SER A 226 13.35 11.92 13.22
C SER A 226 13.76 11.56 11.79
N ILE A 227 12.77 11.24 10.96
CA ILE A 227 12.94 10.96 9.53
C ILE A 227 12.31 12.09 8.72
N GLU A 228 13.08 12.64 7.80
CA GLU A 228 12.61 13.50 6.72
C GLU A 228 13.28 13.06 5.42
N TRP A 229 12.51 12.36 4.57
CA TRP A 229 13.01 11.81 3.32
C TRP A 229 12.01 12.10 2.20
N GLN A 230 12.46 12.63 1.07
CA GLN A 230 11.57 12.99 -0.03
C GLN A 230 12.20 12.64 -1.38
N HIS A 231 11.39 12.07 -2.27
CA HIS A 231 11.79 11.76 -3.64
C HIS A 231 10.59 11.91 -4.58
N GLY A 232 10.57 12.97 -5.39
CA GLY A 232 9.43 13.28 -6.26
C GLY A 232 8.15 13.49 -5.44
N ASP A 233 7.10 12.75 -5.79
CA ASP A 233 5.78 12.78 -5.13
C ASP A 233 5.71 11.91 -3.87
N LEU A 234 6.79 11.20 -3.51
CA LEU A 234 6.88 10.41 -2.29
C LEU A 234 7.59 11.22 -1.21
N ALA A 235 6.96 11.34 -0.04
CA ALA A 235 7.60 11.87 1.16
C ALA A 235 7.37 10.94 2.35
N LEU A 236 8.43 10.64 3.08
CA LEU A 236 8.42 9.89 4.32
C LEU A 236 8.84 10.81 5.46
N ARG A 237 7.96 10.94 6.45
CA ARG A 237 8.20 11.72 7.67
C ARG A 237 7.93 10.87 8.90
N GLY A 238 8.44 11.28 10.05
CA GLY A 238 8.05 10.69 11.34
C GLY A 238 9.25 10.30 12.20
N TRP A 239 9.11 9.24 12.97
CA TRP A 239 10.13 8.79 13.93
C TRP A 239 10.31 7.28 13.90
N VAL A 240 11.55 6.83 13.99
CA VAL A 240 11.92 5.41 14.19
C VAL A 240 12.77 5.32 15.43
N ALA A 241 12.45 4.38 16.33
CA ALA A 241 13.24 4.15 17.52
C ALA A 241 14.58 3.51 17.17
N GLU A 242 15.63 3.82 17.91
CA GLU A 242 16.94 3.18 17.72
C GLU A 242 16.81 1.64 17.90
N PRO A 243 17.20 0.84 16.88
CA PRO A 243 17.14 -0.62 16.92
C PRO A 243 17.79 -1.24 18.17
N SER A 244 18.96 -0.72 18.56
CA SER A 244 19.77 -1.20 19.69
C SER A 244 19.09 -1.03 21.06
N ALA A 245 18.19 -0.05 21.19
CA ALA A 245 17.48 0.30 22.42
C ALA A 245 16.02 -0.17 22.42
N THR A 246 15.58 -0.87 21.37
CA THR A 246 14.18 -1.28 21.24
C THR A 246 13.87 -2.46 22.16
N THR A 247 13.00 -2.22 23.14
CA THR A 247 12.47 -3.26 24.05
C THR A 247 11.17 -3.84 23.52
N SER A 248 10.75 -5.02 24.01
CA SER A 248 9.48 -5.66 23.61
C SER A 248 8.24 -4.79 23.87
N ALA A 249 8.30 -3.89 24.86
CA ALA A 249 7.21 -2.93 25.12
C ALA A 249 7.15 -1.81 24.07
N LEU A 250 8.31 -1.34 23.58
CA LEU A 250 8.38 -0.35 22.51
C LEU A 250 7.99 -0.96 21.16
N ALA A 251 8.29 -2.24 20.94
CA ALA A 251 7.90 -2.98 19.74
C ALA A 251 6.39 -3.04 19.48
N GLU A 252 5.53 -2.77 20.48
CA GLU A 252 4.09 -2.63 20.27
C GLU A 252 3.73 -1.36 19.46
N ILE A 253 4.62 -0.37 19.44
CA ILE A 253 4.44 0.93 18.79
C ILE A 253 4.87 0.82 17.33
N GLN A 254 3.95 0.35 16.49
CA GLN A 254 4.15 0.23 15.04
C GLN A 254 3.03 0.97 14.31
N TYR A 255 3.21 2.27 14.15
CA TYR A 255 2.22 3.15 13.56
C TYR A 255 2.68 3.66 12.20
N CYS A 256 1.93 3.32 11.16
CA CYS A 256 2.12 3.82 9.82
C CYS A 256 0.87 4.55 9.35
N TYR A 257 1.07 5.68 8.69
CA TYR A 257 0.03 6.47 8.07
C TYR A 257 0.33 6.69 6.59
N VAL A 258 -0.66 6.50 5.72
CA VAL A 258 -0.57 6.81 4.29
C VAL A 258 -1.58 7.89 3.98
N ASN A 259 -1.13 9.06 3.51
CA ASN A 259 -1.98 10.24 3.27
C ASN A 259 -2.90 10.55 4.47
N GLY A 260 -2.36 10.45 5.69
CA GLY A 260 -3.09 10.70 6.95
C GLY A 260 -4.01 9.56 7.42
N ARG A 261 -4.12 8.45 6.68
CA ARG A 261 -4.91 7.27 7.09
C ARG A 261 -4.05 6.28 7.85
N MET A 262 -4.54 5.77 8.98
CA MET A 262 -3.84 4.72 9.72
C MET A 262 -3.89 3.39 8.96
N MET A 263 -2.73 2.82 8.64
CA MET A 263 -2.62 1.59 7.85
C MET A 263 -1.87 0.51 8.63
N ARG A 264 -2.11 -0.75 8.27
CA ARG A 264 -1.29 -1.90 8.69
C ARG A 264 -0.91 -2.69 7.45
N ASP A 265 0.01 -2.13 6.69
CA ASP A 265 0.47 -2.74 5.46
C ASP A 265 1.69 -3.64 5.68
N ARG A 266 1.67 -4.83 5.06
CA ARG A 266 2.75 -5.82 5.22
C ARG A 266 4.03 -5.39 4.52
N LEU A 267 3.92 -4.69 3.39
CA LEU A 267 5.08 -4.24 2.60
C LEU A 267 5.83 -3.14 3.35
N ILE A 268 5.12 -2.17 3.94
CA ILE A 268 5.74 -1.11 4.73
C ILE A 268 6.45 -1.71 5.96
N ASN A 269 5.78 -2.58 6.70
CA ASN A 269 6.38 -3.23 7.87
C ASN A 269 7.61 -4.07 7.49
N HIS A 270 7.58 -4.73 6.34
CA HIS A 270 8.72 -5.49 5.84
C HIS A 270 9.90 -4.58 5.48
N ALA A 271 9.67 -3.48 4.77
CA ALA A 271 10.71 -2.53 4.39
C ALA A 271 11.44 -1.95 5.61
N ILE A 272 10.68 -1.56 6.64
CA ILE A 272 11.23 -1.02 7.89
C ILE A 272 12.00 -2.10 8.65
N ARG A 273 11.44 -3.32 8.73
CA ARG A 273 12.12 -4.44 9.38
C ARG A 273 13.43 -4.78 8.69
N GLN A 274 13.45 -4.82 7.36
CA GLN A 274 14.65 -5.08 6.57
C GLN A 274 15.69 -3.97 6.74
N ALA A 275 15.28 -2.70 6.82
CA ALA A 275 16.20 -1.58 7.08
C ALA A 275 16.83 -1.64 8.48
N CYS A 276 16.11 -2.20 9.45
CA CYS A 276 16.60 -2.37 10.81
C CYS A 276 17.36 -3.69 11.02
N GLU A 277 17.24 -4.68 10.14
CA GLU A 277 17.73 -6.05 10.33
C GLU A 277 19.23 -6.13 10.65
N ASP A 278 20.05 -5.30 10.00
CA ASP A 278 21.50 -5.24 10.25
C ASP A 278 21.85 -4.81 11.69
N LYS A 279 20.95 -4.09 12.38
CA LYS A 279 21.14 -3.54 13.73
C LYS A 279 20.25 -4.21 14.79
N LEU A 280 19.25 -4.99 14.38
CA LEU A 280 18.25 -5.60 15.24
C LEU A 280 18.59 -7.08 15.46
N GLY A 281 18.36 -7.61 16.67
CA GLY A 281 18.49 -9.06 16.89
C GLY A 281 17.41 -9.86 16.12
N ALA A 282 17.67 -11.13 15.80
CA ALA A 282 16.80 -11.98 14.97
C ALA A 282 15.31 -12.08 15.43
N ASP A 283 15.02 -11.78 16.70
CA ASP A 283 13.68 -11.87 17.30
C ASP A 283 13.11 -10.51 17.79
N GLN A 284 13.79 -9.42 17.46
CA GLN A 284 13.33 -8.09 17.84
C GLN A 284 12.45 -7.48 16.73
N GLN A 285 11.59 -6.54 17.13
CA GLN A 285 10.70 -5.82 16.23
C GLN A 285 10.98 -4.32 16.34
N PRO A 286 11.05 -3.57 15.23
CA PRO A 286 11.28 -2.13 15.29
C PRO A 286 10.06 -1.41 15.86
N ALA A 287 10.30 -0.29 16.52
CA ALA A 287 9.28 0.63 16.99
C ALA A 287 9.33 1.91 16.15
N PHE A 288 8.18 2.37 15.63
CA PHE A 288 8.14 3.52 14.73
C PHE A 288 6.77 4.17 14.64
N VAL A 289 6.79 5.45 14.25
CA VAL A 289 5.62 6.27 13.91
C VAL A 289 5.93 7.00 12.61
N LEU A 290 5.47 6.47 11.48
CA LEU A 290 5.83 6.94 10.13
C LEU A 290 4.63 7.44 9.33
N TYR A 291 4.86 8.47 8.54
CA TYR A 291 3.90 9.14 7.69
C TYR A 291 4.41 9.13 6.24
N LEU A 292 3.73 8.39 5.38
CA LEU A 292 3.98 8.34 3.94
C LEU A 292 2.96 9.24 3.24
N GLU A 293 3.46 10.23 2.51
CA GLU A 293 2.69 11.05 1.57
C GLU A 293 3.01 10.55 0.15
N ILE A 294 1.97 10.24 -0.63
CA ILE A 294 2.03 9.74 -2.00
C ILE A 294 0.85 10.28 -2.80
N ASP A 295 1.01 10.46 -4.11
CA ASP A 295 -0.10 10.78 -5.02
C ASP A 295 -1.26 9.77 -4.84
N PRO A 296 -2.50 10.23 -4.56
CA PRO A 296 -3.67 9.38 -4.45
C PRO A 296 -3.86 8.39 -5.60
N HIS A 297 -3.50 8.75 -6.83
CA HIS A 297 -3.65 7.85 -7.99
C HIS A 297 -2.71 6.64 -7.96
N GLN A 298 -1.63 6.73 -7.16
CA GLN A 298 -0.65 5.65 -7.02
C GLN A 298 -1.00 4.69 -5.87
N VAL A 299 -2.08 4.95 -5.13
CA VAL A 299 -2.52 4.13 -3.99
C VAL A 299 -4.02 3.83 -4.07
N ASP A 300 -4.35 2.56 -4.26
CA ASP A 300 -5.72 2.08 -4.16
C ASP A 300 -6.07 1.80 -2.69
N VAL A 301 -6.96 2.62 -2.13
CA VAL A 301 -7.47 2.51 -0.76
C VAL A 301 -8.76 1.68 -0.70
N ASN A 302 -9.40 1.39 -1.83
CA ASN A 302 -10.67 0.66 -1.89
C ASN A 302 -10.49 -0.87 -1.90
N VAL A 303 -9.52 -1.38 -1.13
CA VAL A 303 -9.18 -2.81 -1.13
C VAL A 303 -9.94 -3.59 -0.05
N HIS A 304 -10.10 -3.02 1.14
CA HIS A 304 -10.73 -3.68 2.28
C HIS A 304 -11.88 -2.83 2.87
N PRO A 305 -13.02 -3.43 3.30
CA PRO A 305 -14.15 -2.68 3.87
C PRO A 305 -13.78 -1.75 5.03
N ALA A 306 -12.96 -2.25 5.96
CA ALA A 306 -12.42 -1.47 7.08
C ALA A 306 -11.20 -0.60 6.75
N LYS A 307 -10.76 -0.50 5.47
CA LYS A 307 -9.61 0.30 5.02
C LYS A 307 -8.29 0.00 5.77
N HIS A 308 -8.05 -1.26 6.13
CA HIS A 308 -6.83 -1.65 6.87
C HIS A 308 -5.64 -1.94 5.95
N GLU A 309 -5.89 -2.14 4.67
CA GLU A 309 -4.93 -2.50 3.64
C GLU A 309 -5.04 -1.55 2.45
N VAL A 310 -3.91 -1.27 1.81
CA VAL A 310 -3.81 -0.47 0.59
C VAL A 310 -3.02 -1.24 -0.46
N ARG A 311 -3.25 -0.94 -1.73
CA ARG A 311 -2.43 -1.47 -2.83
C ARG A 311 -1.73 -0.33 -3.53
N PHE A 312 -0.41 -0.37 -3.52
CA PHE A 312 0.41 0.57 -4.28
C PHE A 312 0.49 0.14 -5.74
N HIS A 313 0.35 1.08 -6.66
CA HIS A 313 0.55 0.82 -8.09
C HIS A 313 2.02 0.43 -8.37
N GLN A 314 2.95 1.06 -7.65
CA GLN A 314 4.39 0.80 -7.73
C GLN A 314 4.96 0.28 -6.40
N SER A 315 4.50 -0.89 -5.96
CA SER A 315 4.88 -1.49 -4.67
C SER A 315 6.40 -1.55 -4.42
N ARG A 316 7.20 -1.90 -5.44
CA ARG A 316 8.66 -1.98 -5.31
C ARG A 316 9.31 -0.62 -5.05
N LEU A 317 8.86 0.43 -5.77
CA LEU A 317 9.38 1.78 -5.59
C LEU A 317 9.10 2.28 -4.16
N VAL A 318 7.88 2.07 -3.67
CA VAL A 318 7.48 2.47 -2.31
C VAL A 318 8.28 1.70 -1.26
N HIS A 319 8.48 0.39 -1.46
CA HIS A 319 9.32 -0.43 -0.60
C HIS A 319 10.76 0.10 -0.51
N ASP A 320 11.41 0.28 -1.66
CA ASP A 320 12.80 0.73 -1.73
C ASP A 320 12.95 2.15 -1.18
N PHE A 321 11.97 3.03 -1.41
CA PHE A 321 11.93 4.38 -0.87
C PHE A 321 11.90 4.38 0.66
N ILE A 322 11.03 3.56 1.28
CA ILE A 322 10.93 3.46 2.74
C ILE A 322 12.20 2.84 3.31
N TYR A 323 12.69 1.76 2.69
CA TYR A 323 13.93 1.09 3.11
C TYR A 323 15.12 2.07 3.12
N GLN A 324 15.33 2.81 2.04
CA GLN A 324 16.42 3.80 1.94
C GLN A 324 16.23 4.96 2.93
N GLY A 325 15.00 5.46 3.11
CA GLY A 325 14.72 6.53 4.05
C GLY A 325 15.04 6.15 5.51
N VAL A 326 14.65 4.95 5.93
CA VAL A 326 14.95 4.44 7.27
C VAL A 326 16.44 4.15 7.42
N LEU A 327 17.05 3.48 6.43
CA LEU A 327 18.47 3.14 6.45
C LEU A 327 19.37 4.38 6.55
N SER A 328 19.06 5.44 5.79
CA SER A 328 19.81 6.70 5.80
C SER A 328 19.86 7.32 7.20
N VAL A 329 18.74 7.34 7.92
CA VAL A 329 18.66 7.91 9.27
C VAL A 329 19.42 7.04 10.28
N LEU A 330 19.33 5.71 10.13
CA LEU A 330 20.09 4.78 10.95
C LEU A 330 21.60 4.91 10.72
N GLN A 331 22.07 5.18 9.50
CA GLN A 331 23.50 5.34 9.19
C GLN A 331 24.06 6.67 9.70
N GLN A 332 23.31 7.78 9.57
CA GLN A 332 23.74 9.10 10.06
C GLN A 332 24.02 9.12 11.58
N GLN A 333 23.28 8.32 12.36
CA GLN A 333 23.54 8.13 13.79
C GLN A 333 24.85 7.39 14.08
N THR A 334 25.25 6.47 13.20
CA THR A 334 26.52 5.75 13.32
C THR A 334 27.71 6.68 13.02
N GLU A 335 27.58 7.59 12.06
CA GLU A 335 28.64 8.55 11.70
C GLU A 335 28.79 9.69 12.73
N ASN A 336 27.72 10.08 13.44
CA ASN A 336 27.78 11.07 14.52
C ASN A 336 28.39 10.55 15.83
N ARG A 337 28.72 9.26 15.92
CA ARG A 337 29.71 8.79 16.91
C ARG A 337 31.09 9.04 16.31
N LEU A 338 31.63 10.24 16.54
CA LEU A 338 33.06 10.48 16.39
C LEU A 338 33.81 9.30 17.04
N PRO A 339 34.72 8.61 16.33
CA PRO A 339 35.53 7.58 16.94
C PRO A 339 36.33 8.24 18.06
N LEU A 340 35.99 7.93 19.31
CA LEU A 340 36.99 7.95 20.37
C LEU A 340 37.88 6.75 20.08
N GLU A 341 38.83 6.93 19.15
CA GLU A 341 40.00 6.08 19.11
C GLU A 341 40.72 6.29 20.44
N GLU A 342 40.54 5.34 21.35
CA GLU A 342 41.52 5.05 22.38
C GLU A 342 42.80 4.54 21.70
N THR A 343 43.52 5.43 21.00
CA THR A 343 44.94 5.24 20.77
C THR A 343 45.65 5.57 22.07
N THR A 344 45.80 4.55 22.92
CA THR A 344 46.84 4.50 23.95
C THR A 344 48.19 4.48 23.25
N GLU A 345 48.71 5.65 22.89
CA GLU A 345 50.14 5.90 22.67
C GLU A 345 50.38 7.40 22.90
N GLU A 346 50.80 7.72 24.12
CA GLU A 346 51.20 9.06 24.52
C GLU A 346 52.45 9.51 23.74
N PRO A 347 52.47 10.70 23.12
CA PRO A 347 53.73 11.33 22.75
C PRO A 347 54.37 11.90 24.01
N GLN A 348 55.50 11.32 24.44
CA GLN A 348 56.31 11.85 25.53
C GLN A 348 56.73 13.31 25.25
N GLN A 349 56.09 14.27 25.93
CA GLN A 349 56.55 15.64 25.98
C GLN A 349 57.69 15.75 27.00
N SER A 350 58.91 15.97 26.50
CA SER A 350 60.05 16.38 27.32
C SER A 350 59.80 17.78 27.88
N TRP A 351 59.65 17.89 29.20
CA TRP A 351 59.55 19.17 29.89
C TRP A 351 60.90 19.89 29.92
N GLN A 352 60.97 21.07 29.33
CA GLN A 352 61.99 22.09 29.63
C GLN A 352 61.31 23.30 30.27
N PRO A 353 61.84 23.86 31.37
CA PRO A 353 61.27 25.04 31.99
C PRO A 353 61.85 26.29 31.34
N GLU A 354 61.05 27.02 30.57
CA GLU A 354 61.38 28.40 30.18
C GLU A 354 60.63 29.42 31.05
N ASN A 355 61.42 30.09 31.86
CA ASN A 355 61.07 31.28 32.62
C ASN A 355 60.83 32.46 31.66
N ARG A 356 59.62 33.02 31.60
CA ARG A 356 59.40 34.45 31.31
C ARG A 356 58.04 34.97 31.78
N VAL A 357 58.11 35.72 32.87
CA VAL A 357 57.35 36.92 33.27
C VAL A 357 56.20 37.41 32.37
N ALA A 358 55.01 37.45 32.99
CA ALA A 358 53.98 38.50 33.02
C ALA A 358 53.72 39.37 31.76
N SER A 359 52.48 39.33 31.25
CA SER A 359 51.55 40.49 31.19
C SER A 359 50.25 40.20 30.41
N GLY A 360 49.09 40.32 31.09
CA GLY A 360 47.98 41.19 30.67
C GLY A 360 47.02 40.81 29.52
N ARG A 361 45.82 40.37 29.93
CA ARG A 361 44.45 40.65 29.41
C ARG A 361 43.93 40.03 28.09
N ASN A 362 42.76 39.40 28.26
CA ASN A 362 41.83 38.85 27.27
C ASN A 362 41.15 39.93 26.41
N GLN A 363 41.17 39.76 25.08
CA GLN A 363 40.51 40.64 24.09
C GLN A 363 39.13 40.13 23.59
N PHE A 364 38.46 39.23 24.31
CA PHE A 364 37.07 38.83 24.02
C PHE A 364 36.01 39.88 24.41
N SER A 365 36.31 41.16 24.23
CA SER A 365 35.34 42.23 24.47
C SER A 365 35.54 43.38 23.50
N THR A 366 35.02 43.25 22.27
CA THR A 366 34.21 44.28 21.58
C THR A 366 33.76 43.80 20.18
N PRO A 367 32.54 44.16 19.75
CA PRO A 367 31.92 43.66 18.51
C PRO A 367 32.46 44.39 17.26
N ALA A 368 32.57 43.66 16.14
CA ALA A 368 33.08 44.18 14.88
C ALA A 368 32.06 45.10 14.17
N PRO A 369 32.46 46.28 13.66
CA PRO A 369 31.61 47.15 12.87
C PRO A 369 31.68 46.84 11.37
N THR A 370 30.59 47.22 10.70
CA THR A 370 30.36 47.22 9.26
C THR A 370 31.37 48.06 8.48
N SER A 371 31.82 47.58 7.31
CA SER A 371 32.48 48.42 6.32
C SER A 371 31.99 48.13 4.90
N SER A 372 31.61 49.22 4.25
CA SER A 372 31.06 49.41 2.93
C SER A 372 32.15 49.45 1.85
N VAL A 373 31.92 48.78 0.73
CA VAL A 373 32.72 48.88 -0.49
C VAL A 373 32.27 50.12 -1.29
N VAL A 374 33.23 50.98 -1.65
CA VAL A 374 33.09 52.10 -2.58
C VAL A 374 33.84 51.77 -3.87
N ARG A 375 33.20 51.95 -5.03
CA ARG A 375 33.79 52.47 -6.29
C ARG A 375 32.66 52.67 -7.32
N GLU A 376 32.17 53.91 -7.44
CA GLU A 376 32.49 54.89 -8.50
C GLU A 376 31.65 54.73 -9.78
N SER A 377 30.65 55.61 -9.93
CA SER A 377 29.98 56.02 -11.18
C SER A 377 30.81 57.13 -11.87
N PRO A 378 30.61 57.53 -13.15
CA PRO A 378 29.46 58.38 -13.58
C PRO A 378 29.16 58.33 -15.13
N PRO A 379 28.43 59.28 -15.80
CA PRO A 379 27.41 60.26 -15.36
C PRO A 379 26.10 60.34 -16.21
N ARG A 380 25.03 60.80 -15.52
CA ARG A 380 24.08 61.91 -15.77
C ARG A 380 23.22 62.04 -17.06
N SER A 381 21.91 62.14 -16.82
CA SER A 381 21.00 63.34 -16.96
C SER A 381 19.59 62.86 -17.34
N SER A 382 18.44 63.47 -17.07
CA SER A 382 17.93 64.57 -16.23
C SER A 382 16.38 64.44 -16.26
N SER A 383 15.69 64.67 -15.15
CA SER A 383 14.21 64.71 -14.99
C SER A 383 13.56 65.94 -15.70
N PRO A 384 12.24 66.29 -15.56
CA PRO A 384 11.13 65.68 -14.82
C PRO A 384 9.71 65.75 -15.47
N ASN A 385 8.75 65.14 -14.74
CA ASN A 385 7.35 65.55 -14.50
C ASN A 385 6.22 65.26 -15.50
N GLY A 386 5.15 64.65 -14.95
CA GLY A 386 3.77 65.09 -15.18
C GLY A 386 2.75 63.99 -15.51
N GLY A 387 1.76 63.81 -14.63
CA GLY A 387 0.38 63.46 -15.02
C GLY A 387 -0.13 62.08 -14.60
N GLU A 388 -0.93 62.06 -13.53
CA GLU A 388 -1.92 61.02 -13.24
C GLU A 388 -3.03 61.02 -14.30
N TYR A 389 -3.54 59.84 -14.69
CA TYR A 389 -4.98 59.52 -14.72
C TYR A 389 -5.22 58.02 -15.01
N SER A 390 -5.94 57.39 -14.09
CA SER A 390 -6.92 56.30 -14.24
C SER A 390 -6.64 55.06 -15.12
N GLY A 391 -6.72 53.89 -14.47
CA GLY A 391 -7.47 52.74 -15.01
C GLY A 391 -6.68 51.43 -15.19
N GLY A 392 -7.02 50.42 -14.39
CA GLY A 392 -6.89 49.00 -14.74
C GLY A 392 -5.56 48.31 -14.43
N GLY A 393 -5.52 47.54 -13.34
CA GLY A 393 -4.34 46.84 -12.84
C GLY A 393 -3.75 45.80 -13.80
N ALA A 394 -2.50 46.06 -14.19
CA ALA A 394 -1.49 45.08 -14.56
C ALA A 394 -1.10 44.26 -13.31
N SER A 395 -0.94 42.94 -13.40
CA SER A 395 0.31 42.27 -13.82
C SER A 395 1.57 42.83 -13.15
N LYS A 396 2.15 42.00 -12.28
CA LYS A 396 3.55 41.88 -11.80
C LYS A 396 3.50 40.92 -10.60
N ASN A 397 4.48 40.12 -10.25
CA ASN A 397 5.73 39.65 -10.83
C ASN A 397 6.23 38.62 -9.81
N ILE A 398 6.43 37.36 -10.18
CA ILE A 398 7.15 36.37 -9.35
C ILE A 398 8.64 36.44 -9.74
N PRO A 399 9.60 36.46 -8.80
CA PRO A 399 11.02 36.51 -9.11
C PRO A 399 11.52 35.18 -9.69
N LEU A 400 12.26 35.29 -10.78
CA LEU A 400 12.88 34.23 -11.55
C LEU A 400 14.16 33.71 -10.84
N TRP A 401 14.21 32.41 -10.53
CA TRP A 401 15.44 31.72 -10.13
C TRP A 401 16.17 31.15 -11.36
N PRO A 402 17.49 31.33 -11.49
CA PRO A 402 18.28 30.82 -12.60
C PRO A 402 18.66 29.36 -12.33
N HIS A 403 18.12 28.45 -13.15
CA HIS A 403 18.43 27.01 -13.33
C HIS A 403 17.21 26.08 -13.37
N ALA A 404 16.03 26.57 -13.76
CA ALA A 404 14.99 25.71 -14.32
C ALA A 404 15.25 25.53 -15.83
N ALA A 405 15.70 24.34 -16.25
CA ALA A 405 15.67 23.98 -17.66
C ALA A 405 14.20 23.85 -18.13
N PRO A 406 13.81 24.45 -19.27
CA PRO A 406 12.42 24.56 -19.66
C PRO A 406 11.90 23.29 -20.37
N GLY A 407 10.77 22.78 -19.89
CA GLY A 407 9.56 22.57 -20.69
C GLY A 407 9.62 21.64 -21.90
N PHE A 408 8.94 20.50 -21.74
CA PHE A 408 8.30 19.67 -22.77
C PHE A 408 8.22 20.33 -24.17
N GLN A 409 9.03 19.85 -25.11
CA GLN A 409 9.04 20.38 -26.46
C GLN A 409 7.84 19.84 -27.24
N LYS A 410 7.02 20.73 -27.83
CA LYS A 410 5.87 20.38 -28.69
C LYS A 410 6.21 19.39 -29.83
N LYS A 411 7.48 19.30 -30.24
CA LYS A 411 7.96 18.33 -31.24
C LYS A 411 8.08 16.91 -30.68
N GLU A 412 8.50 16.74 -29.41
CA GLU A 412 8.60 15.44 -28.74
C GLU A 412 7.21 14.85 -28.44
N GLY A 413 6.25 15.71 -28.06
CA GLY A 413 4.84 15.31 -27.90
C GLY A 413 4.14 14.89 -29.20
N ALA A 414 4.61 15.38 -30.36
CA ALA A 414 4.10 14.96 -31.67
C ALA A 414 4.66 13.58 -32.07
N LEU A 415 5.95 13.35 -31.83
CA LEU A 415 6.62 12.06 -32.07
C LEU A 415 6.05 10.95 -31.16
N TYR A 416 5.74 11.29 -29.91
CA TYR A 416 5.08 10.40 -28.95
C TYR A 416 3.65 10.02 -29.39
N ARG A 417 2.97 10.94 -30.08
CA ARG A 417 1.61 10.71 -30.63
C ARG A 417 1.64 9.87 -31.92
N GLU A 418 2.70 9.98 -32.72
CA GLU A 418 2.95 9.08 -33.86
C GLU A 418 3.34 7.66 -33.41
N LEU A 419 4.11 7.52 -32.32
CA LEU A 419 4.48 6.22 -31.74
C LEU A 419 3.30 5.47 -31.10
N LEU A 420 2.29 6.18 -30.60
CA LEU A 420 1.05 5.60 -30.06
C LEU A 420 0.01 5.28 -31.15
N ASN A 421 0.21 5.75 -32.38
CA ASN A 421 -0.64 5.41 -33.52
C ASN A 421 -0.17 4.10 -34.16
N THR A 422 -0.49 2.98 -33.53
CA THR A 422 -0.42 1.67 -34.19
C THR A 422 -1.52 1.62 -35.25
N GLN A 423 -1.15 1.48 -36.53
CA GLN A 423 -2.11 1.25 -37.60
C GLN A 423 -2.92 -0.01 -37.27
N ALA A 424 -4.24 0.15 -37.13
CA ALA A 424 -5.16 -0.95 -36.98
C ALA A 424 -5.21 -1.76 -38.28
N SER A 425 -4.66 -2.96 -38.26
CA SER A 425 -4.99 -3.99 -39.26
C SER A 425 -6.49 -4.31 -39.16
N PRO A 426 -7.17 -4.55 -40.29
CA PRO A 426 -8.61 -4.66 -40.34
C PRO A 426 -9.10 -5.86 -39.51
N THR A 427 -10.02 -5.58 -38.60
CA THR A 427 -10.82 -6.56 -37.87
C THR A 427 -11.49 -7.53 -38.86
N PRO A 428 -11.35 -8.87 -38.70
CA PRO A 428 -12.22 -9.79 -39.40
C PRO A 428 -13.65 -9.54 -38.91
N LYS A 429 -14.56 -9.27 -39.84
CA LYS A 429 -15.99 -9.11 -39.59
C LYS A 429 -16.51 -10.34 -38.85
N ASN A 430 -16.77 -10.23 -37.56
CA ASN A 430 -17.58 -11.20 -36.83
C ASN A 430 -19.00 -11.11 -37.37
N ARG A 431 -19.38 -12.14 -38.13
CA ARG A 431 -20.74 -12.42 -38.56
C ARG A 431 -21.53 -12.76 -37.31
N ALA A 432 -22.58 -12.00 -37.03
CA ALA A 432 -23.56 -12.36 -36.01
C ALA A 432 -24.17 -13.71 -36.38
N ALA A 433 -24.01 -14.70 -35.51
CA ALA A 433 -24.78 -15.93 -35.53
C ALA A 433 -25.74 -15.89 -34.35
N GLU A 434 -27.02 -16.09 -34.65
CA GLU A 434 -28.13 -16.23 -33.71
C GLU A 434 -27.95 -17.46 -32.81
N PRO A 435 -28.60 -17.51 -31.63
CA PRO A 435 -28.46 -18.63 -30.72
C PRO A 435 -29.26 -19.82 -31.25
N GLU A 436 -28.59 -20.76 -31.91
CA GLU A 436 -29.16 -22.07 -32.18
C GLU A 436 -29.00 -23.00 -30.96
N THR A 437 -30.04 -23.80 -30.80
CA THR A 437 -30.38 -24.72 -29.73
C THR A 437 -29.37 -25.82 -29.45
N ASN A 438 -29.34 -26.25 -28.18
CA ASN A 438 -28.85 -27.53 -27.65
C ASN A 438 -28.47 -28.60 -28.69
N GLU A 439 -27.17 -28.79 -28.90
CA GLU A 439 -26.60 -30.11 -29.16
C GLU A 439 -25.34 -30.29 -28.31
N VAL A 440 -25.30 -31.42 -27.61
CA VAL A 440 -24.17 -31.90 -26.82
C VAL A 440 -23.03 -32.17 -27.79
N LEU A 441 -22.07 -31.25 -27.89
CA LEU A 441 -20.86 -31.46 -28.66
C LEU A 441 -19.95 -32.46 -27.93
N ASP A 442 -19.84 -33.65 -28.52
CA ASP A 442 -18.77 -34.64 -28.33
C ASP A 442 -17.38 -34.03 -28.63
N ALA A 443 -16.91 -33.13 -27.75
CA ALA A 443 -15.61 -32.46 -27.89
C ALA A 443 -14.50 -33.04 -27.00
N HIS A 444 -14.78 -34.08 -26.20
CA HIS A 444 -13.82 -34.58 -25.19
C HIS A 444 -12.93 -35.75 -25.62
N ALA A 445 -12.82 -36.07 -26.91
CA ALA A 445 -11.87 -37.11 -27.35
C ALA A 445 -10.38 -36.69 -27.25
N GLN A 446 -10.08 -35.40 -26.99
CA GLN A 446 -8.71 -34.86 -26.99
C GLN A 446 -8.43 -33.86 -25.86
N SER A 447 -9.00 -34.06 -24.66
CA SER A 447 -8.69 -33.26 -23.46
C SER A 447 -8.16 -34.13 -22.30
N PHE A 448 -7.55 -33.52 -21.28
CA PHE A 448 -7.10 -34.19 -20.06
C PHE A 448 -8.27 -34.70 -19.18
N GLY A 449 -9.50 -34.35 -19.53
CA GLY A 449 -10.72 -34.73 -18.82
C GLY A 449 -11.21 -33.65 -17.85
N ARG A 450 -12.17 -34.01 -16.99
CA ARG A 450 -12.78 -33.09 -16.03
C ARG A 450 -11.99 -33.06 -14.73
N VAL A 451 -11.55 -31.88 -14.29
CA VAL A 451 -10.94 -31.71 -12.96
C VAL A 451 -12.02 -31.86 -11.89
N LEU A 452 -11.85 -32.85 -11.01
CA LEU A 452 -12.77 -33.13 -9.91
C LEU A 452 -12.41 -32.31 -8.66
N THR A 453 -11.13 -32.32 -8.28
CA THR A 453 -10.62 -31.58 -7.12
C THR A 453 -9.10 -31.42 -7.20
N VAL A 454 -8.53 -30.54 -6.39
CA VAL A 454 -7.09 -30.44 -6.15
C VAL A 454 -6.78 -31.20 -4.86
N LEU A 455 -5.89 -32.19 -4.94
CA LEU A 455 -5.42 -33.01 -3.83
C LEU A 455 -4.02 -32.52 -3.43
N ALA A 456 -3.77 -32.34 -2.13
CA ALA A 456 -2.51 -31.73 -1.66
C ALA A 456 -2.29 -30.32 -2.30
N PRO A 457 -1.19 -29.60 -2.06
CA PRO A 457 -1.04 -28.27 -2.64
C PRO A 457 -0.83 -28.30 -4.16
N ASP A 458 -0.38 -29.41 -4.75
CA ASP A 458 0.23 -29.47 -6.09
C ASP A 458 -0.28 -30.57 -7.04
N MET A 459 -1.29 -31.36 -6.64
CA MET A 459 -1.84 -32.44 -7.46
C MET A 459 -3.32 -32.20 -7.79
N ALA A 460 -3.75 -32.56 -9.00
CA ALA A 460 -5.14 -32.50 -9.43
C ALA A 460 -5.70 -33.91 -9.67
N LEU A 461 -6.92 -34.15 -9.21
CA LEU A 461 -7.68 -35.36 -9.51
C LEU A 461 -8.59 -35.09 -10.71
N LEU A 462 -8.50 -35.95 -11.72
CA LEU A 462 -9.20 -35.81 -13.00
C LEU A 462 -10.03 -37.05 -13.30
N GLU A 463 -11.12 -36.84 -14.03
CA GLU A 463 -11.91 -37.89 -14.66
C GLU A 463 -11.68 -37.86 -16.17
N ARG A 464 -11.16 -38.96 -16.74
CA ARG A 464 -10.95 -39.14 -18.18
C ARG A 464 -11.43 -40.52 -18.59
N ASP A 465 -12.33 -40.60 -19.58
CA ASP A 465 -12.88 -41.86 -20.12
C ASP A 465 -13.41 -42.82 -19.03
N GLY A 466 -14.06 -42.26 -17.99
CA GLY A 466 -14.59 -43.02 -16.85
C GLY A 466 -13.54 -43.57 -15.88
N LYS A 467 -12.27 -43.19 -16.02
CA LYS A 467 -11.17 -43.53 -15.09
C LYS A 467 -10.71 -42.29 -14.32
N ILE A 468 -10.29 -42.52 -13.08
CA ILE A 468 -9.69 -41.47 -12.24
C ILE A 468 -8.19 -41.41 -12.49
N MET A 469 -7.69 -40.22 -12.78
CA MET A 469 -6.29 -39.95 -13.03
C MET A 469 -5.79 -38.88 -12.04
N LEU A 470 -4.53 -38.99 -11.63
CA LEU A 470 -3.83 -37.99 -10.84
C LEU A 470 -2.84 -37.23 -11.74
N LEU A 471 -2.88 -35.90 -11.69
CA LEU A 471 -2.01 -35.04 -12.47
C LEU A 471 -1.19 -34.10 -11.58
N SER A 472 0.10 -33.97 -11.88
CA SER A 472 0.97 -33.00 -11.21
C SER A 472 0.85 -31.61 -11.85
N LEU A 473 0.33 -30.64 -11.08
CA LEU A 473 0.14 -29.26 -11.55
C LEU A 473 1.49 -28.54 -11.74
N THR A 474 2.48 -28.84 -10.90
CA THR A 474 3.83 -28.28 -11.01
C THR A 474 4.55 -28.75 -12.27
N VAL A 475 4.40 -30.03 -12.62
CA VAL A 475 4.94 -30.56 -13.89
C VAL A 475 4.21 -29.96 -15.07
N ALA A 476 2.87 -29.85 -15.03
CA ALA A 476 2.08 -29.22 -16.07
C ALA A 476 2.48 -27.75 -16.32
N GLU A 477 2.67 -26.97 -15.25
CA GLU A 477 3.10 -25.58 -15.33
C GLU A 477 4.50 -25.43 -15.96
N ARG A 478 5.43 -26.33 -15.63
CA ARG A 478 6.77 -26.34 -16.24
C ARG A 478 6.71 -26.60 -17.74
N TRP A 479 5.88 -27.54 -18.18
CA TRP A 479 5.69 -27.83 -19.61
C TRP A 479 5.06 -26.64 -20.34
N LEU A 480 4.09 -25.97 -19.71
CA LEU A 480 3.47 -24.77 -20.26
C LEU A 480 4.50 -23.64 -20.47
N LYS A 481 5.30 -23.36 -19.43
CA LYS A 481 6.37 -22.35 -19.49
C LYS A 481 7.41 -22.68 -20.56
N MET A 482 7.83 -23.94 -20.65
CA MET A 482 8.74 -24.39 -21.69
C MET A 482 8.17 -24.13 -23.08
N ALA A 483 6.92 -24.50 -23.35
CA ALA A 483 6.29 -24.27 -24.64
C ALA A 483 6.11 -22.79 -24.99
N GLN A 484 5.90 -21.93 -23.99
CA GLN A 484 5.83 -20.48 -24.19
C GLN A 484 7.20 -19.83 -24.48
N LEU A 485 8.29 -20.48 -24.08
CA LEU A 485 9.67 -20.00 -24.26
C LEU A 485 10.36 -20.57 -25.50
N VAL A 486 9.85 -21.68 -26.05
CA VAL A 486 10.33 -22.22 -27.33
C VAL A 486 9.75 -21.36 -28.46
N PRO A 487 10.58 -20.79 -29.35
CA PRO A 487 10.09 -19.99 -30.46
C PRO A 487 9.25 -20.87 -31.42
N GLY A 488 8.03 -20.44 -31.71
CA GLY A 488 7.20 -21.03 -32.76
C GLY A 488 7.61 -20.52 -34.16
N SER A 489 6.90 -20.95 -35.20
CA SER A 489 7.11 -20.49 -36.58
C SER A 489 6.91 -18.99 -36.81
N GLU A 490 6.31 -18.27 -35.85
CA GLU A 490 6.11 -16.82 -35.87
C GLU A 490 7.05 -16.04 -34.91
N GLY A 491 8.02 -16.72 -34.28
CA GLY A 491 8.92 -16.13 -33.28
C GLY A 491 8.26 -15.89 -31.92
N ALA A 492 9.06 -15.84 -30.84
CA ALA A 492 8.53 -15.55 -29.51
C ALA A 492 8.13 -14.07 -29.40
N ARG A 493 6.95 -13.76 -28.86
CA ARG A 493 6.49 -12.38 -28.67
C ARG A 493 7.31 -11.70 -27.56
N ALA A 494 8.37 -11.00 -27.96
CA ALA A 494 9.17 -10.17 -27.07
C ALA A 494 8.38 -8.94 -26.61
N GLN A 495 8.42 -8.61 -25.32
CA GLN A 495 7.86 -7.38 -24.80
C GLN A 495 8.98 -6.48 -24.25
N PRO A 496 8.99 -5.18 -24.59
CA PRO A 496 9.96 -4.27 -24.01
C PRO A 496 9.72 -4.12 -22.50
N LEU A 497 10.83 -4.13 -21.77
CA LEU A 497 10.89 -3.77 -20.37
C LEU A 497 10.76 -2.26 -20.26
N LEU A 498 9.86 -1.79 -19.38
CA LEU A 498 9.65 -0.36 -19.13
C LEU A 498 10.93 0.32 -18.61
N ILE A 499 11.75 -0.44 -17.88
CA ILE A 499 13.07 -0.03 -17.41
C ILE A 499 14.07 -1.13 -17.83
N PRO A 500 15.08 -0.80 -18.64
CA PRO A 500 16.11 -1.78 -19.01
C PRO A 500 16.88 -2.28 -17.78
N VAL A 501 17.03 -3.60 -17.66
CA VAL A 501 17.72 -4.23 -16.52
C VAL A 501 19.22 -4.28 -16.81
N ARG A 502 20.02 -3.61 -15.98
CA ARG A 502 21.49 -3.59 -16.08
C ARG A 502 22.11 -4.63 -15.16
N LEU A 503 22.91 -5.54 -15.72
CA LEU A 503 23.62 -6.59 -15.01
C LEU A 503 25.13 -6.36 -15.14
N LYS A 504 25.85 -6.45 -14.03
CA LYS A 504 27.32 -6.49 -14.05
C LYS A 504 27.74 -7.91 -14.40
N VAL A 505 28.56 -8.07 -15.43
CA VAL A 505 29.05 -9.37 -15.88
C VAL A 505 30.57 -9.33 -16.01
N THR A 506 31.20 -10.48 -15.82
CA THR A 506 32.62 -10.65 -16.13
C THR A 506 32.84 -10.70 -17.64
N LYS A 507 34.10 -10.50 -18.07
CA LYS A 507 34.45 -10.49 -19.49
C LYS A 507 34.16 -11.85 -20.16
N GLU A 508 34.42 -12.94 -19.46
CA GLU A 508 34.18 -14.31 -19.95
C GLU A 508 32.68 -14.59 -20.13
N GLU A 509 31.84 -14.15 -19.19
CA GLU A 509 30.38 -14.30 -19.27
C GLU A 509 29.78 -13.46 -20.40
N GLN A 510 30.32 -12.26 -20.63
CA GLN A 510 29.91 -11.39 -21.73
C GLN A 510 30.21 -12.03 -23.09
N ASP A 511 31.38 -12.61 -23.27
CA ASP A 511 31.77 -13.28 -24.51
C ASP A 511 30.85 -14.48 -24.80
N VAL A 512 30.43 -15.23 -23.78
CA VAL A 512 29.46 -16.33 -23.90
C VAL A 512 28.08 -15.83 -24.31
N LEU A 513 27.58 -14.75 -23.71
CA LEU A 513 26.27 -14.19 -24.07
C LEU A 513 26.25 -13.63 -25.49
N VAL A 514 27.32 -12.95 -25.90
CA VAL A 514 27.46 -12.44 -27.28
C VAL A 514 27.49 -13.61 -28.29
N LYS A 515 28.16 -14.71 -27.96
CA LYS A 515 28.18 -15.92 -28.82
C LYS A 515 26.77 -16.48 -29.08
N TYR A 516 25.89 -16.47 -28.08
CA TYR A 516 24.52 -17.00 -28.18
C TYR A 516 23.45 -15.92 -28.38
N GLN A 517 23.84 -14.69 -28.75
CA GLN A 517 22.93 -13.56 -28.87
C GLN A 517 21.82 -13.77 -29.91
N SER A 518 22.13 -14.39 -31.06
CA SER A 518 21.14 -14.69 -32.10
C SER A 518 20.04 -15.63 -31.60
N LEU A 519 20.42 -16.69 -30.88
CA LEU A 519 19.49 -17.66 -30.31
C LEU A 519 18.62 -17.04 -29.20
N LEU A 520 19.20 -16.19 -28.35
CA LEU A 520 18.46 -15.46 -27.32
C LEU A 520 17.47 -14.46 -27.92
N LEU A 521 17.84 -13.81 -29.02
CA LEU A 521 16.96 -12.90 -29.74
C LEU A 521 15.77 -13.63 -30.39
N GLU A 522 15.98 -14.82 -30.97
CA GLU A 522 14.89 -15.68 -31.46
C GLU A 522 13.92 -16.11 -30.34
N MET A 523 14.46 -16.34 -29.15
CA MET A 523 13.67 -16.60 -27.94
C MET A 523 13.00 -15.34 -27.36
N GLY A 524 13.22 -14.16 -27.95
CA GLY A 524 12.61 -12.89 -27.53
C GLY A 524 13.32 -12.17 -26.38
N ILE A 525 14.60 -12.50 -26.12
CA ILE A 525 15.47 -11.85 -25.15
C ILE A 525 16.46 -10.95 -25.89
N GLU A 526 16.25 -9.64 -25.84
CA GLU A 526 17.17 -8.66 -26.43
C GLU A 526 17.99 -7.98 -25.34
N PHE A 527 19.31 -7.94 -25.54
CA PHE A 527 20.23 -7.24 -24.65
C PHE A 527 21.30 -6.47 -25.43
N VAL A 528 21.81 -5.42 -24.80
CA VAL A 528 22.94 -4.62 -25.29
C VAL A 528 24.10 -4.77 -24.31
N ALA A 529 25.27 -5.13 -24.83
CA ALA A 529 26.47 -5.30 -24.02
C ALA A 529 27.37 -4.05 -24.08
N GLU A 530 27.70 -3.48 -22.92
CA GLU A 530 28.53 -2.29 -22.76
C GLU A 530 29.67 -2.56 -21.76
N SER A 531 30.91 -2.70 -22.25
CA SER A 531 32.16 -2.90 -21.50
C SER A 531 32.20 -4.01 -20.42
N ARG A 532 31.48 -3.87 -19.31
CA ARG A 532 31.35 -4.83 -18.19
C ARG A 532 29.90 -4.92 -17.68
N GLN A 533 28.96 -4.44 -18.46
CA GLN A 533 27.54 -4.39 -18.14
C GLN A 533 26.72 -4.89 -19.33
N ILE A 534 25.62 -5.59 -19.04
CA ILE A 534 24.64 -5.99 -20.03
C ILE A 534 23.30 -5.39 -19.65
N THR A 535 22.69 -4.71 -20.61
CA THR A 535 21.39 -4.05 -20.48
C THR A 535 20.34 -4.84 -21.24
N ILE A 536 19.44 -5.52 -20.53
CA ILE A 536 18.32 -6.26 -21.12
C ILE A 536 17.20 -5.28 -21.45
N ARG A 537 16.72 -5.30 -22.69
CA ARG A 537 15.69 -4.40 -23.22
C ARG A 537 14.35 -5.09 -23.38
N THR A 538 14.34 -6.31 -23.89
CA THR A 538 13.11 -7.05 -24.15
C THR A 538 13.22 -8.47 -23.61
N VAL A 539 12.12 -9.01 -23.09
CA VAL A 539 12.02 -10.40 -22.66
C VAL A 539 10.62 -10.96 -22.99
N PRO A 540 10.47 -12.30 -23.08
CA PRO A 540 9.17 -12.95 -23.20
C PRO A 540 8.31 -12.78 -21.93
N LEU A 541 6.98 -12.87 -22.11
CA LEU A 541 6.00 -12.74 -21.03
C LEU A 541 6.26 -13.64 -19.80
N PRO A 542 6.67 -14.92 -19.94
CA PRO A 542 6.95 -15.78 -18.79
C PRO A 542 8.13 -15.28 -17.94
N LEU A 543 9.16 -14.71 -18.57
CA LEU A 543 10.35 -14.21 -17.88
C LEU A 543 10.11 -12.84 -17.24
N ARG A 544 9.20 -12.02 -17.79
CA ARG A 544 8.86 -10.69 -17.24
C ARG A 544 8.37 -10.73 -15.79
N LYS A 545 7.73 -11.82 -15.38
CA LYS A 545 7.20 -12.00 -14.01
C LYS A 545 8.26 -12.48 -13.01
N GLN A 546 9.45 -12.84 -13.46
CA GLN A 546 10.51 -13.43 -12.65
C GLN A 546 11.60 -12.42 -12.28
N ASN A 547 12.48 -12.81 -11.35
CA ASN A 547 13.67 -12.02 -11.04
C ASN A 547 14.74 -12.21 -12.13
N LEU A 548 14.68 -11.35 -13.15
CA LEU A 548 15.59 -11.34 -14.28
C LEU A 548 17.06 -11.13 -13.88
N GLN A 549 17.33 -10.46 -12.74
CA GLN A 549 18.71 -10.23 -12.29
C GLN A 549 19.39 -11.51 -11.82
N ILE A 550 18.65 -12.41 -11.19
CA ILE A 550 19.16 -13.72 -10.74
C ILE A 550 19.20 -14.67 -11.95
N LEU A 551 18.08 -14.82 -12.64
CA LEU A 551 17.93 -15.80 -13.73
C LEU A 551 18.90 -15.54 -14.90
N ILE A 552 19.12 -14.28 -15.29
CA ILE A 552 20.01 -13.97 -16.41
C ILE A 552 21.48 -13.91 -15.96
N HIS A 553 21.76 -13.70 -14.67
CA HIS A 553 23.13 -13.79 -14.15
C HIS A 553 23.62 -15.25 -14.08
N GLU A 554 22.74 -16.22 -13.84
CA GLU A 554 23.11 -17.65 -13.84
C GLU A 554 23.22 -18.25 -15.25
N LEU A 555 22.59 -17.63 -16.25
CA LEU A 555 22.54 -18.12 -17.63
C LEU A 555 23.94 -18.26 -18.29
N PRO A 556 24.87 -17.29 -18.19
CA PRO A 556 26.23 -17.44 -18.73
C PRO A 556 26.96 -18.66 -18.19
N GLY A 557 26.84 -18.93 -16.88
CA GLY A 557 27.47 -20.09 -16.24
C GLY A 557 26.94 -21.41 -16.80
N TYR A 558 25.64 -21.49 -17.10
CA TYR A 558 25.05 -22.64 -17.78
C TYR A 558 25.51 -22.76 -19.24
N LEU A 559 25.50 -21.66 -20.00
CA LEU A 559 25.91 -21.64 -21.41
C LEU A 559 27.40 -21.95 -21.61
N ALA A 560 28.25 -21.63 -20.63
CA ALA A 560 29.68 -21.93 -20.66
C ALA A 560 29.99 -23.43 -20.52
N GLN A 561 29.11 -24.20 -19.87
CA GLN A 561 29.30 -25.63 -19.62
C GLN A 561 28.79 -26.54 -20.75
N GLN A 562 28.09 -26.00 -21.75
CA GLN A 562 27.44 -26.77 -22.81
C GLN A 562 28.19 -26.61 -24.15
N THR A 563 28.41 -27.73 -24.83
CA THR A 563 29.15 -27.76 -26.12
C THR A 563 28.29 -27.33 -27.31
N GLU A 564 27.00 -27.66 -27.29
CA GLU A 564 25.97 -27.24 -28.26
C GLU A 564 24.68 -26.92 -27.50
N VAL A 565 24.07 -25.76 -27.78
CA VAL A 565 22.88 -25.28 -27.09
C VAL A 565 21.78 -24.96 -28.09
N ASN A 566 20.61 -25.56 -27.91
CA ASN A 566 19.41 -25.31 -28.71
C ASN A 566 18.34 -24.56 -27.89
N ALA A 567 17.43 -23.84 -28.55
CA ALA A 567 16.34 -23.09 -27.90
C ALA A 567 15.49 -23.94 -26.92
N PRO A 568 15.14 -25.21 -27.20
CA PRO A 568 14.42 -26.06 -26.24
C PRO A 568 15.22 -26.37 -24.96
N GLN A 569 16.55 -26.45 -25.02
CA GLN A 569 17.37 -26.70 -23.83
C GLN A 569 17.43 -25.46 -22.92
N ILE A 570 17.55 -24.27 -23.52
CA ILE A 570 17.49 -23.00 -22.77
C ILE A 570 16.09 -22.82 -22.15
N ALA A 571 15.03 -23.09 -22.91
CA ALA A 571 13.66 -23.03 -22.42
C ALA A 571 13.41 -24.02 -21.27
N GLN A 572 13.95 -25.24 -21.37
CA GLN A 572 13.87 -26.23 -20.29
C GLN A 572 14.66 -25.80 -19.05
N TRP A 573 15.83 -25.19 -19.22
CA TRP A 573 16.63 -24.65 -18.12
C TRP A 573 15.87 -23.53 -17.40
N PHE A 574 15.32 -22.55 -18.14
CA PHE A 574 14.49 -21.50 -17.55
C PHE A 574 13.25 -22.09 -16.83
N ALA A 575 12.54 -23.03 -17.46
CA ALA A 575 11.37 -23.65 -16.85
C ALA A 575 11.69 -24.41 -15.54
N ARG A 576 12.91 -24.92 -15.37
CA ARG A 576 13.37 -25.56 -14.12
C ARG A 576 13.75 -24.55 -13.05
N GLN A 577 14.39 -23.45 -13.41
CA GLN A 577 14.77 -22.40 -12.44
C GLN A 577 13.57 -21.55 -12.00
N MET A 578 12.49 -21.56 -12.77
CA MET A 578 11.23 -20.89 -12.45
C MET A 578 10.37 -21.77 -11.52
N ASP A 579 10.82 -21.99 -10.28
CA ASP A 579 10.02 -22.73 -9.28
C ASP A 579 8.83 -21.91 -8.73
N GLY A 580 7.81 -22.66 -8.29
CA GLY A 580 6.38 -22.32 -8.28
C GLY A 580 5.97 -21.05 -7.54
N PHE A 581 5.18 -20.21 -8.21
CA PHE A 581 4.49 -19.04 -7.63
C PHE A 581 3.35 -19.42 -6.67
N HIS A 582 3.00 -20.69 -6.59
CA HIS A 582 1.80 -21.17 -5.90
C HIS A 582 2.17 -22.16 -4.80
N GLU A 583 2.19 -21.67 -3.55
CA GLU A 583 2.22 -22.54 -2.36
C GLU A 583 0.95 -23.39 -2.24
N GLN A 584 -0.18 -22.96 -2.83
CA GLN A 584 -1.44 -23.69 -2.88
C GLN A 584 -2.18 -23.43 -4.20
N TRP A 585 -2.57 -24.49 -4.90
CA TRP A 585 -3.39 -24.42 -6.11
C TRP A 585 -4.89 -24.47 -5.78
N ASN A 586 -5.70 -23.64 -6.44
CA ASN A 586 -7.16 -23.74 -6.38
C ASN A 586 -7.75 -24.41 -7.63
N LEU A 587 -9.00 -24.86 -7.54
CA LEU A 587 -9.68 -25.59 -8.63
C LEU A 587 -9.75 -24.78 -9.93
N ALA A 588 -10.03 -23.47 -9.85
CA ALA A 588 -10.14 -22.62 -11.03
C ALA A 588 -8.78 -22.42 -11.73
N GLN A 589 -7.70 -22.28 -10.97
CA GLN A 589 -6.33 -22.18 -11.47
C GLN A 589 -5.89 -23.49 -12.13
N ALA A 590 -6.22 -24.64 -11.54
CA ALA A 590 -5.94 -25.94 -12.11
C ALA A 590 -6.66 -26.15 -13.46
N ILE A 591 -7.94 -25.75 -13.55
CA ILE A 591 -8.72 -25.82 -14.79
C ILE A 591 -8.12 -24.89 -15.85
N ALA A 592 -7.80 -23.65 -15.50
CA ALA A 592 -7.21 -22.68 -16.43
C ALA A 592 -5.84 -23.15 -16.95
N LEU A 593 -4.99 -23.68 -16.06
CA LEU A 593 -3.70 -24.23 -16.42
C LEU A 593 -3.84 -25.38 -17.43
N LEU A 594 -4.75 -26.32 -17.18
CA LEU A 594 -4.94 -27.46 -18.06
C LEU A 594 -5.49 -27.05 -19.42
N ALA A 595 -6.43 -26.11 -19.47
CA ALA A 595 -6.91 -25.55 -20.74
C ALA A 595 -5.78 -24.90 -21.54
N ASP A 596 -4.86 -24.19 -20.88
CA ASP A 596 -3.70 -23.59 -21.52
C ASP A 596 -2.69 -24.63 -22.01
N VAL A 597 -2.46 -25.70 -21.23
CA VAL A 597 -1.59 -26.82 -21.63
C VAL A 597 -2.18 -27.59 -22.81
N GLU A 598 -3.49 -27.83 -22.86
CA GLU A 598 -4.16 -28.47 -23.99
C GLU A 598 -4.01 -27.66 -25.27
N ARG A 599 -4.14 -26.33 -25.16
CA ARG A 599 -4.00 -25.41 -26.28
C ARG A 599 -2.58 -25.34 -26.84
N LEU A 600 -1.57 -25.26 -25.96
CA LEU A 600 -0.18 -25.02 -26.36
C LEU A 600 0.64 -26.30 -26.52
N CYS A 601 0.22 -27.41 -25.91
CA CYS A 601 0.92 -28.69 -25.91
C CYS A 601 -0.01 -29.88 -26.20
N PRO A 602 -0.68 -29.94 -27.37
CA PRO A 602 -1.63 -31.01 -27.70
C PRO A 602 -0.98 -32.41 -27.72
N GLN A 603 0.34 -32.51 -27.92
CA GLN A 603 1.10 -33.75 -27.82
C GLN A 603 1.09 -34.38 -26.41
N LEU A 604 1.02 -33.56 -25.36
CA LEU A 604 0.98 -34.05 -23.97
C LEU A 604 -0.37 -34.71 -23.63
N VAL A 605 -1.45 -34.32 -24.32
CA VAL A 605 -2.77 -34.92 -24.16
C VAL A 605 -2.85 -36.30 -24.82
N LYS A 606 -2.15 -36.45 -25.96
CA LYS A 606 -2.06 -37.69 -26.75
C LYS A 606 -1.12 -38.72 -26.13
N SER A 607 -0.02 -38.30 -25.52
CA SER A 607 0.95 -39.19 -24.87
C SER A 607 1.56 -38.52 -23.64
N PRO A 608 0.84 -38.54 -22.49
CA PRO A 608 1.33 -37.88 -21.28
C PRO A 608 2.56 -38.62 -20.72
N PRO A 609 3.64 -37.91 -20.36
CA PRO A 609 4.79 -38.51 -19.71
C PRO A 609 4.40 -39.04 -18.32
N GLY A 610 5.04 -40.12 -17.86
CA GLY A 610 4.68 -40.78 -16.60
C GLY A 610 4.80 -39.90 -15.34
N GLY A 611 5.53 -38.79 -15.39
CA GLY A 611 5.57 -37.82 -14.29
C GLY A 611 4.44 -36.79 -14.29
N LEU A 612 3.63 -36.71 -15.35
CA LEU A 612 2.56 -35.73 -15.51
C LEU A 612 1.20 -36.30 -15.15
N LEU A 613 0.85 -37.49 -15.64
CA LEU A 613 -0.46 -38.11 -15.46
C LEU A 613 -0.31 -39.59 -15.11
N GLN A 614 -0.93 -40.02 -14.01
CA GLN A 614 -0.91 -41.40 -13.54
C GLN A 614 -2.34 -41.90 -13.27
N PRO A 615 -2.72 -43.11 -13.72
CA PRO A 615 -4.00 -43.70 -13.36
C PRO A 615 -4.02 -44.06 -11.87
N VAL A 616 -5.12 -43.75 -11.19
CA VAL A 616 -5.35 -44.18 -9.81
C VAL A 616 -6.02 -45.54 -9.83
N ASP A 617 -5.33 -46.57 -9.35
CA ASP A 617 -5.92 -47.89 -9.20
C ASP A 617 -6.85 -47.93 -7.98
N LEU A 618 -8.15 -47.80 -8.25
CA LEU A 618 -9.20 -47.92 -7.25
C LEU A 618 -9.65 -49.36 -7.02
N GLN A 619 -9.18 -50.35 -7.78
CA GLN A 619 -9.65 -51.74 -7.64
C GLN A 619 -9.33 -52.30 -6.25
N LEU A 620 -8.15 -52.00 -5.70
CA LEU A 620 -7.79 -52.42 -4.34
C LEU A 620 -8.72 -51.79 -3.28
N ALA A 621 -9.02 -50.49 -3.40
CA ALA A 621 -9.92 -49.80 -2.47
C ALA A 621 -11.38 -50.28 -2.61
N MET A 622 -11.84 -50.50 -3.85
CA MET A 622 -13.17 -51.04 -4.12
C MET A 622 -13.31 -52.48 -3.64
N ASN A 623 -12.26 -53.30 -3.74
CA ASN A 623 -12.26 -54.66 -3.19
C ASN A 623 -12.27 -54.65 -1.66
N ALA A 624 -11.56 -53.73 -1.01
CA ALA A 624 -11.61 -53.55 0.44
C ALA A 624 -13.01 -53.13 0.95
N LEU A 625 -13.78 -52.40 0.12
CA LEU A 625 -15.16 -51.99 0.41
C LEU A 625 -16.22 -53.03 0.06
N LYS A 626 -15.83 -54.12 -0.64
CA LYS A 626 -16.73 -55.21 -1.07
C LYS A 626 -16.66 -56.44 -0.17
N HIS A 627 -16.16 -56.31 1.05
CA HIS A 627 -16.18 -57.38 2.04
C HIS A 627 -17.44 -57.32 2.90
N ASP A 628 -18.24 -58.40 2.82
CA ASP A 628 -18.90 -59.02 3.97
C ASP A 628 -17.91 -59.27 5.12
#